data_AF-A0A947RUQ2-F1
#
_entry.id   AF-A0A947RUQ2-F1
#
_cell.length_a   1.000
_cell.length_b   1.000
_cell.length_c   1.000
_cell.angle_alpha   90.00
_cell.angle_beta   90.00
_cell.angle_gamma   90.00
#
_symmetry.space_group_name_H-M   'P 1'
#
loop_
_entity.id
_entity.type
_entity.pdbx_description
1 polymer ?
#
loop_
_entity_poly.entity_id
_entity_poly.type
_entity_poly.pdbx_seq_one_letter_code
_entity_poly.pdbx_strand_id
1 'polypeptide(L)' 'KCGVGKCGHCQINNTFVCTEGPVYNGLELKSLQEAL' A
#
# COMPACT_ATOMS: atom_id res chain seq x y z
N LYS A 1 -7.45 -14.04 -3.37
CA LYS A 1 -6.91 -13.22 -4.48
C LYS A 1 -7.77 -11.98 -4.63
N CYS A 2 -7.27 -10.78 -4.32
CA CYS A 2 -8.08 -9.56 -4.42
C CYS A 2 -7.54 -8.59 -5.47
N GLY A 3 -6.31 -8.10 -5.40
CA GLY A 3 -5.72 -7.30 -6.49
C GLY A 3 -6.45 -5.97 -6.83
N VAL A 4 -7.55 -5.63 -6.15
CA VAL A 4 -8.43 -4.48 -6.46
C VAL A 4 -8.84 -3.68 -5.20
N GLY A 5 -8.07 -3.78 -4.12
CA GLY A 5 -8.27 -2.97 -2.91
C GLY A 5 -9.48 -3.34 -2.03
N LYS A 6 -10.12 -4.50 -2.23
CA LYS A 6 -11.34 -4.88 -1.48
C LYS A 6 -11.11 -5.71 -0.21
N CYS A 7 -9.91 -6.26 -0.01
CA CYS A 7 -9.67 -7.24 1.07
C CYS A 7 -8.65 -6.82 2.14
N GLY A 8 -8.08 -5.61 2.06
CA GLY A 8 -7.10 -5.13 3.07
C GLY A 8 -5.69 -5.76 3.00
N HIS A 9 -5.51 -6.89 2.32
CA HIS A 9 -4.26 -7.68 2.37
C HIS A 9 -3.00 -6.96 1.86
N CYS A 10 -3.18 -5.99 0.96
CA CYS A 10 -2.08 -5.22 0.37
C CYS A 10 -2.16 -3.74 0.78
N GLN A 11 -2.80 -3.46 1.92
CA GLN A 11 -2.96 -2.11 2.45
C GLN A 11 -1.71 -1.70 3.23
N ILE A 12 -1.20 -0.50 2.96
CA ILE A 12 -0.14 0.16 3.73
C ILE A 12 -0.69 1.52 4.14
N ASN A 13 -0.91 1.75 5.43
CA ASN A 13 -1.64 2.93 5.93
C ASN A 13 -2.99 3.12 5.21
N ASN A 14 -3.13 4.22 4.45
CA ASN A 14 -4.33 4.57 3.70
C ASN A 14 -4.24 4.24 2.20
N THR A 15 -3.17 3.57 1.75
CA THR A 15 -2.98 3.19 0.35
C THR A 15 -3.00 1.68 0.14
N PHE A 16 -3.30 1.23 -1.09
CA PHE A 16 -3.31 -0.17 -1.47
C PHE A 16 -2.29 -0.43 -2.59
N VAL A 17 -1.31 -1.29 -2.32
CA VAL A 17 -0.26 -1.68 -3.28
C VAL A 17 -0.85 -2.30 -4.55
N CYS A 18 -1.98 -3.00 -4.43
CA CYS A 18 -2.60 -3.64 -5.58
C CYS A 18 -3.31 -2.67 -6.54
N THR A 19 -3.60 -1.44 -6.12
CA THR A 19 -4.27 -0.43 -6.97
C THR A 19 -3.31 0.68 -7.37
N GLU A 20 -2.52 1.18 -6.42
CA GLU A 20 -1.53 2.25 -6.66
C GLU A 20 -0.21 1.72 -7.23
N GLY A 21 -0.02 0.41 -7.15
CA GLY A 21 1.17 -0.28 -7.62
C GLY A 21 2.25 -0.45 -6.54
N PRO A 22 3.23 -1.33 -6.77
CA PRO A 22 4.33 -1.59 -5.85
C PRO A 22 5.44 -0.55 -5.89
N VAL A 23 5.30 0.49 -6.73
CA VAL A 23 6.34 1.49 -6.97
C VAL A 23 5.92 2.80 -6.32
N TYR A 24 6.63 3.17 -5.26
CA TYR A 24 6.43 4.41 -4.54
C TYR A 24 7.68 5.29 -4.67
N ASN A 25 7.50 6.61 -4.56
CA ASN A 25 8.63 7.53 -4.44
C ASN A 25 9.38 7.28 -3.13
N GLY A 26 10.69 7.51 -3.12
CA GLY A 26 11.52 7.22 -1.93
C GLY A 26 11.15 8.03 -0.68
N LEU A 27 10.49 9.19 -0.85
CA LEU A 27 9.92 9.96 0.25
C LEU A 27 8.62 9.34 0.77
N GLU A 28 7.74 8.92 -0.14
CA GLU A 28 6.50 8.22 0.18
C GLU A 28 6.77 6.93 0.94
N LEU A 29 7.75 6.12 0.52
CA LEU A 29 8.13 4.90 1.25
C LEU A 29 8.56 5.15 2.69
N LYS A 30 9.21 6.28 2.98
CA LYS A 30 9.59 6.64 4.36
C LYS A 30 8.40 7.07 5.20
N SER A 31 7.38 7.64 4.55
CA SER A 31 6.12 8.04 5.19
C SER A 31 5.13 6.88 5.31
N LEU A 32 5.28 5.83 4.51
CA LEU A 32 4.52 4.59 4.57
C LEU A 32 5.07 3.67 5.67
N GLN A 33 4.94 4.08 6.92
CA GLN A 33 5.33 3.26 8.07
C GLN A 33 4.32 2.11 8.25
N GLU A 34 4.79 0.87 8.42
CA GLU A 34 3.89 -0.25 8.71
C GLU A 34 3.11 0.00 10.01
N ALA A 35 1.83 -0.39 10.04
CA ALA A 35 1.02 -0.28 11.24
C ALA A 35 1.63 -1.15 12.35
N LEU A 36 1.93 -0.56 13.51
CA LEU A 36 2.45 -1.27 14.68
C LEU A 36 1.40 -2.21 15.28
#